data_AF-A0A7S1F0I3-F1
#
_entry.id   AF-A0A7S1F0I3-F1
#
_cell.length_a   1.000
_cell.length_b   1.000
_cell.length_c   1.000
_cell.angle_alpha   90.00
_cell.angle_beta   90.00
_cell.angle_gamma   90.00
#
_symmetry.space_group_name_H-M   'P 1'
#
loop_
_entity.id
_entity.type
_entity.pdbx_description
1 polymer ?
#
loop_
_entity_poly.entity_id
_entity_poly.type
_entity_poly.pdbx_seq_one_letter_code
_entity_poly.pdbx_strand_id
1 'polypeptide(L)'
;MSTRQRRSTTFDELRSSTAHDPSITSLVLAEPVVAGVRVVVAKNERSPHPNRICSTRYTVFTWPLALLRQFTRVANVFFLFVVVSVMQPCSPRGSGMLVGFFTSLLVTFLKDIVEDLQRRREDRVENLAVINRFDTEKCLFVDIACQNCNVGDVVLVSKGQAFPADVLLVACADASAECSISTASLDGESCLKHRFVECNLTRAVGGARGAEASVCALIDAGMKLTLKPPTTSVSEM
;
A
#
# COMPACT_ATOMS: atom_id res chain seq x y z
N MET A 1 14.47 39.55 -22.95
CA MET A 1 13.81 38.40 -22.30
C MET A 1 14.33 37.14 -22.98
N SER A 2 15.27 36.46 -22.33
CA SER A 2 16.16 35.47 -22.94
C SER A 2 15.57 34.06 -22.83
N THR A 3 15.35 33.45 -24.00
CA THR A 3 15.01 32.05 -24.25
C THR A 3 16.23 31.17 -23.95
N ARG A 4 16.17 30.34 -22.91
CA ARG A 4 17.28 29.43 -22.55
C ARG A 4 17.15 28.09 -23.27
N GLN A 5 17.93 27.97 -24.32
CA GLN A 5 18.16 26.79 -25.15
C GLN A 5 18.82 25.66 -24.33
N ARG A 6 18.25 24.46 -24.39
CA ARG A 6 18.74 23.24 -23.71
C ARG A 6 19.91 22.68 -24.51
N ARG A 7 21.16 22.83 -24.03
CA ARG A 7 22.33 22.14 -24.59
C ARG A 7 22.39 20.71 -24.04
N SER A 8 22.26 19.72 -24.91
CA SER A 8 22.63 18.33 -24.68
C SER A 8 24.15 18.21 -24.76
N THR A 9 24.82 17.97 -23.65
CA THR A 9 26.22 17.53 -23.64
C THR A 9 26.25 16.03 -23.38
N THR A 10 26.78 15.33 -24.37
CA THR A 10 26.91 13.88 -24.55
C THR A 10 27.80 13.23 -23.49
N PHE A 11 27.45 12.00 -23.12
CA PHE A 11 28.00 11.17 -22.05
C PHE A 11 29.49 10.75 -22.25
N ASP A 12 30.06 11.02 -23.43
CA ASP A 12 31.40 10.54 -23.82
C ASP A 12 32.57 11.43 -23.35
N GLU A 13 32.34 12.70 -22.99
CA GLU A 13 33.41 13.59 -22.50
C GLU A 13 33.92 13.23 -21.10
N LEU A 14 33.13 12.52 -20.29
CA LEU A 14 33.54 12.10 -18.94
C LEU A 14 34.45 10.86 -18.94
N ARG A 15 34.61 10.18 -20.08
CA ARG A 15 35.39 8.93 -20.16
C ARG A 15 36.89 9.13 -20.35
N SER A 16 37.34 10.33 -20.72
CA SER A 16 38.75 10.57 -21.07
C SER A 16 39.63 11.13 -19.93
N SER A 17 39.06 11.50 -18.78
CA SER A 17 39.82 12.20 -17.72
C SER A 17 40.16 11.35 -16.48
N THR A 18 39.69 10.11 -16.37
CA THR A 18 39.89 9.29 -15.16
C THR A 18 40.66 8.01 -15.49
N ALA A 19 41.91 8.16 -15.92
CA ALA A 19 42.80 7.04 -16.18
C ALA A 19 44.19 7.32 -15.60
N HIS A 20 44.30 7.55 -14.29
CA HIS A 20 45.53 7.42 -13.50
C HIS A 20 45.23 7.67 -12.02
N ASP A 21 44.66 6.68 -11.32
CA ASP A 21 44.85 6.55 -9.87
C ASP A 21 44.43 5.14 -9.39
N PRO A 22 45.37 4.28 -8.99
CA PRO A 22 45.06 2.91 -8.55
C PRO A 22 44.31 2.85 -7.21
N SER A 23 44.27 3.94 -6.43
CA SER A 23 43.48 4.08 -5.19
C SER A 23 42.00 4.41 -5.42
N ILE A 24 41.61 4.84 -6.62
CA ILE A 24 40.20 5.10 -6.98
C ILE A 24 39.55 3.82 -7.55
N THR A 25 40.35 2.88 -8.06
CA THR A 25 39.86 1.60 -8.62
C THR A 25 39.29 0.64 -7.57
N SER A 26 39.55 0.83 -6.27
CA SER A 26 38.89 0.07 -5.19
C SER A 26 37.50 0.60 -4.82
N LEU A 27 37.06 1.72 -5.43
CA LEU A 27 35.67 2.18 -5.46
C LEU A 27 34.91 1.60 -6.67
N VAL A 28 35.49 0.64 -7.40
CA VAL A 28 34.75 -0.31 -8.22
C VAL A 28 33.96 -1.22 -7.27
N LEU A 29 32.65 -1.30 -7.48
CA LEU A 29 31.70 -2.20 -6.80
C LEU A 29 31.25 -1.78 -5.39
N ALA A 30 31.06 -0.49 -5.12
CA ALA A 30 30.03 -0.12 -4.15
C ALA A 30 28.66 -0.41 -4.79
N GLU A 31 28.21 -1.67 -4.69
CA GLU A 31 26.82 -2.05 -4.89
C GLU A 31 25.93 -1.02 -4.15
N PRO A 32 24.78 -0.63 -4.73
CA PRO A 32 23.90 0.31 -4.05
C PRO A 32 23.62 -0.25 -2.66
N VAL A 33 23.87 0.55 -1.62
CA VAL A 33 23.48 0.22 -0.25
C VAL A 33 21.96 0.08 -0.26
N VAL A 34 21.49 -1.14 -0.46
CA VAL A 34 20.08 -1.51 -0.36
C VAL A 34 19.74 -1.45 1.13
N ALA A 35 19.41 -0.23 1.57
CA ALA A 35 18.83 0.02 2.87
C ALA A 35 17.43 -0.59 2.89
N GLY A 36 17.35 -1.85 3.31
CA GLY A 36 16.09 -2.56 3.47
C GLY A 36 16.34 -4.05 3.54
N VAL A 37 16.50 -4.60 4.73
CA VAL A 37 16.15 -5.99 4.97
C VAL A 37 15.01 -5.94 5.98
N ARG A 38 13.91 -6.64 5.70
CA ARG A 38 12.81 -6.92 6.64
C ARG A 38 12.14 -8.22 6.24
N VAL A 39 12.68 -9.34 6.71
CA VAL A 39 12.24 -10.69 6.34
C VAL A 39 11.02 -11.11 7.18
N VAL A 40 10.10 -11.91 6.64
CA VAL A 40 9.09 -12.71 7.40
C VAL A 40 8.89 -14.03 6.72
N VAL A 41 8.99 -15.11 7.50
CA VAL A 41 8.64 -16.46 7.08
C VAL A 41 7.47 -16.91 7.95
N ALA A 42 6.30 -17.12 7.36
CA ALA A 42 5.19 -17.82 8.01
C ALA A 42 4.55 -18.80 7.02
N LYS A 43 5.21 -19.94 6.81
CA LYS A 43 4.62 -21.03 6.03
C LYS A 43 3.39 -21.55 6.77
N ASN A 44 2.20 -21.21 6.28
CA ASN A 44 1.02 -22.02 6.51
C ASN A 44 0.09 -21.97 5.28
N GLU A 45 -0.74 -23.00 5.15
CA GLU A 45 -1.72 -23.21 4.08
C GLU A 45 -2.36 -21.89 3.63
N ARG A 46 -2.45 -21.68 2.29
CA ARG A 46 -2.95 -20.45 1.66
C ARG A 46 -4.06 -19.85 2.51
N SER A 47 -3.80 -18.67 3.08
CA SER A 47 -4.82 -17.96 3.84
C SER A 47 -6.09 -17.86 2.99
N PRO A 48 -7.28 -18.17 3.52
CA PRO A 48 -8.52 -18.07 2.73
C PRO A 48 -8.82 -16.63 2.29
N HIS A 49 -8.12 -15.66 2.87
CA HIS A 49 -8.25 -14.25 2.55
C HIS A 49 -7.13 -13.80 1.61
N PRO A 50 -7.46 -13.23 0.43
CA PRO A 50 -6.48 -12.62 -0.46
C PRO A 50 -6.00 -11.27 0.11
N ASN A 51 -4.76 -10.87 -0.21
CA ASN A 51 -4.22 -9.56 0.16
C ASN A 51 -4.77 -8.41 -0.72
N ARG A 52 -6.10 -8.36 -0.90
CA ARG A 52 -6.75 -7.37 -1.77
C ARG A 52 -7.58 -6.40 -0.94
N ILE A 53 -7.23 -5.13 -0.99
CA ILE A 53 -7.97 -4.04 -0.35
C ILE A 53 -9.17 -3.67 -1.23
N CYS A 54 -10.33 -3.49 -0.62
CA CYS A 54 -11.55 -3.06 -1.28
C CYS A 54 -12.33 -2.11 -0.34
N SER A 55 -12.23 -0.81 -0.59
CA SER A 55 -12.91 0.25 0.17
C SER A 55 -14.25 0.66 -0.46
N THR A 56 -14.58 0.13 -1.63
CA THR A 56 -15.84 0.42 -2.32
C THR A 56 -17.04 -0.13 -1.57
N ARG A 57 -18.09 0.68 -1.42
CA ARG A 57 -19.30 0.28 -0.68
C ARG A 57 -20.31 -0.44 -1.55
N TYR A 58 -20.24 -0.25 -2.85
CA TYR A 58 -21.23 -0.75 -3.79
C TYR A 58 -20.58 -1.56 -4.91
N THR A 59 -21.17 -2.71 -5.19
CA THR A 59 -20.92 -3.46 -6.43
C THR A 59 -21.89 -2.97 -7.49
N VAL A 60 -21.64 -3.29 -8.76
CA VAL A 60 -22.54 -2.91 -9.87
C VAL A 60 -23.99 -3.35 -9.61
N PHE A 61 -24.18 -4.51 -8.97
CA PHE A 61 -25.49 -5.05 -8.64
C PHE A 61 -26.12 -4.50 -7.36
N THR A 62 -25.34 -4.06 -6.37
CA THR A 62 -25.86 -3.46 -5.14
C THR A 62 -26.03 -1.95 -5.23
N TRP A 63 -25.66 -1.35 -6.36
CA TRP A 63 -25.77 0.09 -6.55
C TRP A 63 -27.21 0.64 -6.59
N PRO A 64 -28.25 -0.09 -7.09
CA PRO A 64 -29.65 0.32 -6.89
C PRO A 64 -30.06 0.39 -5.41
N LEU A 65 -29.45 -0.41 -4.54
CA LEU A 65 -29.66 -0.33 -3.09
C LEU A 65 -29.01 0.94 -2.48
N ALA A 66 -28.04 1.55 -3.18
CA ALA A 66 -27.47 2.85 -2.80
C ALA A 66 -28.52 3.98 -2.87
N LEU A 67 -29.41 3.93 -3.86
CA LEU A 67 -30.51 4.89 -3.99
C LEU A 67 -31.49 4.79 -2.82
N LEU A 68 -31.82 3.57 -2.39
CA LEU A 68 -32.66 3.37 -1.22
C LEU A 68 -31.99 3.90 0.06
N ARG A 69 -30.66 3.81 0.18
CA ARG A 69 -29.92 4.46 1.26
C ARG A 69 -29.96 5.99 1.20
N GLN A 70 -30.16 6.63 0.05
CA GLN A 70 -30.29 8.09 0.03
C GLN A 70 -31.54 8.55 0.80
N PHE A 71 -32.60 7.74 0.85
CA PHE A 71 -33.81 8.04 1.63
C PHE A 71 -33.67 7.82 3.14
N THR A 72 -32.50 7.38 3.64
CA THR A 72 -32.23 7.43 5.10
C THR A 72 -31.81 8.81 5.55
N ARG A 73 -31.45 9.72 4.63
CA ARG A 73 -31.15 11.12 4.95
C ARG A 73 -32.45 11.90 5.15
N VAL A 74 -32.58 12.58 6.30
CA VAL A 74 -33.76 13.38 6.69
C VAL A 74 -34.16 14.39 5.60
N ALA A 75 -33.19 15.02 4.95
CA ALA A 75 -33.45 15.97 3.86
C ALA A 75 -34.21 15.32 2.68
N ASN A 76 -33.83 14.11 2.29
CA ASN A 76 -34.46 13.39 1.17
C ASN A 76 -35.87 12.89 1.54
N VAL A 77 -36.10 12.55 2.80
CA VAL A 77 -37.43 12.23 3.33
C VAL A 77 -38.33 13.48 3.31
N PHE A 78 -37.83 14.64 3.73
CA PHE A 78 -38.56 15.91 3.63
C PHE A 78 -38.97 16.21 2.19
N PHE A 79 -38.03 16.09 1.25
CA PHE A 79 -38.25 16.29 -0.17
C PHE A 79 -39.30 15.31 -0.74
N LEU A 80 -39.35 14.06 -0.25
CA LEU A 80 -40.37 13.08 -0.62
C LEU A 80 -41.78 13.53 -0.19
N PHE A 81 -41.94 14.03 1.04
CA PHE A 81 -43.23 14.59 1.50
C PHE A 81 -43.67 15.79 0.68
N VAL A 82 -42.73 16.64 0.25
CA VAL A 82 -43.01 17.78 -0.63
C VAL A 82 -43.56 17.29 -1.98
N VAL A 83 -42.95 16.28 -2.60
CA VAL A 83 -43.45 15.68 -3.85
C VAL A 83 -44.85 15.11 -3.68
N VAL A 84 -45.09 14.32 -2.63
CA VAL A 84 -46.42 13.74 -2.35
C VAL A 84 -47.47 14.83 -2.16
N SER A 85 -47.13 15.91 -1.46
CA SER A 85 -48.04 17.04 -1.25
C SER A 85 -48.40 17.79 -2.54
N VAL A 86 -47.47 17.88 -3.50
CA VAL A 86 -47.66 18.56 -4.79
C VAL A 86 -48.45 17.70 -5.78
N MET A 87 -48.41 16.37 -5.65
CA MET A 87 -49.19 15.44 -6.48
C MET A 87 -50.70 15.45 -6.19
N GLN A 88 -51.14 16.08 -5.10
CA GLN A 88 -52.56 16.19 -4.77
C GLN A 88 -53.30 17.14 -5.74
N PRO A 89 -54.49 16.79 -6.26
CA PRO A 89 -55.21 17.59 -7.26
C PRO A 89 -55.53 19.03 -6.83
N CYS A 90 -55.60 19.29 -5.52
CA CYS A 90 -55.90 20.61 -4.95
C CYS A 90 -54.64 21.43 -4.60
N SER A 91 -53.47 21.00 -5.03
CA SER A 91 -52.20 21.69 -4.77
C SER A 91 -52.15 23.04 -5.51
N PRO A 92 -52.00 24.18 -4.81
CA PRO A 92 -51.75 25.48 -5.46
C PRO A 92 -50.32 25.61 -6.00
N ARG A 93 -49.45 24.62 -5.75
CA ARG A 93 -48.03 24.61 -6.15
C ARG A 93 -47.86 23.94 -7.50
N GLY A 94 -47.17 24.61 -8.43
CA GLY A 94 -46.89 24.09 -9.78
C GLY A 94 -45.83 22.98 -9.82
N SER A 95 -45.78 22.28 -10.95
CA SER A 95 -44.87 21.14 -11.21
C SER A 95 -43.38 21.48 -11.11
N GLY A 96 -43.00 22.77 -11.15
CA GLY A 96 -41.61 23.23 -11.01
C GLY A 96 -40.93 22.80 -9.70
N MET A 97 -41.69 22.54 -8.63
CA MET A 97 -41.13 22.05 -7.35
C MET A 97 -40.58 20.62 -7.45
N LEU A 98 -41.08 19.80 -8.39
CA LEU A 98 -40.57 18.46 -8.66
C LEU A 98 -39.18 18.51 -9.28
N VAL A 99 -38.90 19.56 -10.06
CA VAL A 99 -37.58 19.74 -10.69
C VAL A 99 -36.51 19.80 -9.61
N GLY A 100 -36.71 20.61 -8.56
CA GLY A 100 -35.80 20.71 -7.42
C GLY A 100 -35.53 19.37 -6.73
N PHE A 101 -36.57 18.55 -6.53
CA PHE A 101 -36.47 17.20 -5.96
C PHE A 101 -35.56 16.31 -6.80
N PHE A 102 -35.88 16.15 -8.09
CA PHE A 102 -35.13 15.26 -8.98
C PHE A 102 -33.72 15.77 -9.23
N THR A 103 -33.51 17.08 -9.32
CA THR A 103 -32.16 17.67 -9.45
C THR A 103 -31.31 17.38 -8.21
N SER A 104 -31.87 17.51 -7.00
CA SER A 104 -31.14 17.25 -5.75
C SER A 104 -30.76 15.78 -5.62
N LEU A 105 -31.69 14.87 -5.94
CA LEU A 105 -31.45 13.44 -5.96
C LEU A 105 -30.37 13.07 -6.99
N LEU A 106 -30.46 13.62 -8.20
CA LEU A 106 -29.49 13.39 -9.28
C LEU A 106 -28.10 13.86 -8.89
N VAL A 107 -27.95 15.08 -8.36
CA VAL A 107 -26.64 15.63 -7.94
C VAL A 107 -26.01 14.77 -6.85
N THR A 108 -26.80 14.36 -5.84
CA THR A 108 -26.31 13.51 -4.75
C THR A 108 -25.86 12.15 -5.27
N PHE A 109 -26.65 11.56 -6.16
CA PHE A 109 -26.33 10.30 -6.79
C PHE A 109 -25.06 10.36 -7.64
N LEU A 110 -24.93 11.37 -8.50
CA LEU A 110 -23.72 11.58 -9.30
C LEU A 110 -22.49 11.78 -8.41
N LYS A 111 -22.61 12.54 -7.31
CA LYS A 111 -21.53 12.70 -6.34
C LYS A 111 -21.13 11.36 -5.73
N ASP A 112 -22.09 10.55 -5.28
CA ASP A 112 -21.82 9.23 -4.70
C ASP A 112 -21.11 8.30 -5.72
N ILE A 113 -21.45 8.38 -7.01
CA ILE A 113 -20.73 7.65 -8.09
C ILE A 113 -19.28 8.08 -8.16
N VAL A 114 -19.04 9.39 -8.27
CA VAL A 114 -17.70 9.94 -8.46
C VAL A 114 -16.82 9.56 -7.29
N GLU A 115 -17.32 9.68 -6.06
CA GLU A 115 -16.59 9.25 -4.85
C GLU A 115 -16.27 7.74 -4.87
N ASP A 116 -17.21 6.89 -5.27
CA ASP A 116 -16.99 5.43 -5.29
C ASP A 116 -16.08 5.00 -6.46
N LEU A 117 -16.09 5.72 -7.59
CA LEU A 117 -15.12 5.55 -8.67
C LEU A 117 -13.71 6.00 -8.25
N GLN A 118 -13.61 7.10 -7.49
CA GLN A 118 -12.35 7.57 -6.95
C GLN A 118 -11.75 6.52 -6.00
N ARG A 119 -12.54 5.98 -5.07
CA ARG A 119 -12.11 4.86 -4.20
C ARG A 119 -11.63 3.64 -4.99
N ARG A 120 -12.33 3.25 -6.06
CA ARG A 120 -11.88 2.16 -6.95
C ARG A 120 -10.51 2.42 -7.56
N ARG A 121 -10.23 3.67 -7.94
CA ARG A 121 -8.95 4.06 -8.51
C ARG A 121 -7.85 3.98 -7.46
N GLU A 122 -8.11 4.50 -6.26
CA GLU A 122 -7.19 4.46 -5.12
C GLU A 122 -6.88 3.01 -4.72
N ASP A 123 -7.91 2.18 -4.53
CA ASP A 123 -7.77 0.75 -4.25
C ASP A 123 -6.93 0.04 -5.33
N ARG A 124 -7.11 0.40 -6.61
CA ARG A 124 -6.34 -0.21 -7.71
C ARG A 124 -4.85 0.17 -7.64
N VAL A 125 -4.55 1.41 -7.26
CA VAL A 125 -3.16 1.87 -7.12
C VAL A 125 -2.47 1.10 -6.00
N GLU A 126 -3.12 0.96 -4.83
CA GLU A 126 -2.58 0.23 -3.69
C GLU A 126 -2.41 -1.27 -3.98
N ASN A 127 -3.44 -1.91 -4.55
CA ASN A 127 -3.40 -3.34 -4.87
C ASN A 127 -2.32 -3.68 -5.92
N LEU A 128 -2.01 -2.76 -6.84
CA LEU A 128 -1.00 -2.94 -7.89
C LEU A 128 0.36 -2.36 -7.52
N ALA A 129 0.53 -1.85 -6.29
CA ALA A 129 1.83 -1.38 -5.82
C ALA A 129 2.86 -2.51 -5.92
N VAL A 130 4.06 -2.18 -6.41
CA VAL A 130 5.13 -3.15 -6.62
C VAL A 130 5.82 -3.47 -5.30
N ILE A 131 6.02 -4.76 -5.04
CA ILE A 131 6.75 -5.26 -3.88
C ILE A 131 7.78 -6.31 -4.32
N ASN A 132 8.89 -6.35 -3.60
CA ASN A 132 9.94 -7.34 -3.81
C ASN A 132 9.64 -8.58 -2.96
N ARG A 133 9.32 -9.71 -3.61
CA ARG A 133 9.11 -11.00 -2.95
C ARG A 133 10.28 -11.93 -3.24
N PHE A 134 10.78 -12.63 -2.23
CA PHE A 134 11.78 -13.68 -2.42
C PHE A 134 11.16 -14.89 -3.15
N ASP A 135 11.80 -15.32 -4.24
CA ASP A 135 11.45 -16.54 -4.96
C ASP A 135 12.39 -17.67 -4.52
N THR A 136 11.85 -18.67 -3.82
CA THR A 136 12.61 -19.79 -3.27
C THR A 136 13.28 -20.65 -4.35
N GLU A 137 12.71 -20.73 -5.55
CA GLU A 137 13.27 -21.56 -6.63
C GLU A 137 14.48 -20.89 -7.29
N LYS A 138 14.43 -19.56 -7.42
CA LYS A 138 15.50 -18.77 -8.04
C LYS A 138 16.51 -18.24 -7.03
N CYS A 139 16.18 -18.30 -5.74
CA CYS A 139 16.93 -17.66 -4.66
C CYS A 139 17.17 -16.16 -4.86
N LEU A 140 16.21 -15.46 -5.48
CA LEU A 140 16.30 -14.04 -5.83
C LEU A 140 15.03 -13.30 -5.46
N PHE A 141 15.13 -11.99 -5.26
CA PHE A 141 13.94 -11.13 -5.13
C PHE A 141 13.33 -10.81 -6.49
N VAL A 142 12.01 -10.93 -6.57
CA VAL A 142 11.21 -10.70 -7.77
C VAL A 142 10.10 -9.71 -7.46
N ASP A 143 9.89 -8.77 -8.38
CA ASP A 143 8.79 -7.82 -8.31
C ASP A 143 7.44 -8.51 -8.54
N ILE A 144 6.51 -8.31 -7.59
CA ILE A 144 5.12 -8.72 -7.71
C ILE A 144 4.18 -7.58 -7.32
N ALA A 145 2.91 -7.68 -7.71
CA ALA A 145 1.87 -6.77 -7.21
C ALA A 145 1.54 -7.10 -5.75
N CYS A 146 1.27 -6.07 -4.94
CA CYS A 146 0.90 -6.17 -3.53
C CYS A 146 -0.26 -7.16 -3.30
N GLN A 147 -1.27 -7.13 -4.17
CA GLN A 147 -2.41 -8.04 -4.10
C GLN A 147 -2.09 -9.54 -4.26
N ASN A 148 -0.92 -9.86 -4.82
CA ASN A 148 -0.46 -11.23 -5.01
C ASN A 148 0.44 -11.73 -3.87
N CYS A 149 0.70 -10.90 -2.85
CA CYS A 149 1.41 -11.29 -1.64
C CYS A 149 0.56 -12.28 -0.84
N ASN A 150 1.15 -13.39 -0.41
CA ASN A 150 0.49 -14.39 0.41
C ASN A 150 1.15 -14.51 1.78
N VAL A 151 0.40 -15.03 2.75
CA VAL A 151 0.95 -15.37 4.07
C VAL A 151 2.09 -16.38 3.89
N GLY A 152 3.26 -16.03 4.39
CA GLY A 152 4.48 -16.84 4.30
C GLY A 152 5.49 -16.38 3.27
N ASP A 153 5.10 -15.43 2.42
CA ASP A 153 6.03 -14.78 1.50
C ASP A 153 7.05 -13.93 2.27
N VAL A 154 8.31 -14.04 1.88
CA VAL A 154 9.37 -13.17 2.36
C VAL A 154 9.43 -11.95 1.46
N VAL A 155 9.28 -10.77 2.04
CA VAL A 155 9.31 -9.50 1.29
C VAL A 155 10.55 -8.68 1.65
N LEU A 156 11.04 -7.90 0.69
CA LEU A 156 12.10 -6.91 0.89
C LEU A 156 11.48 -5.51 0.82
N VAL A 157 11.48 -4.81 1.95
CA VAL A 157 10.95 -3.45 2.04
C VAL A 157 12.10 -2.46 2.10
N SER A 158 12.17 -1.59 1.09
CA SER A 158 13.19 -0.53 1.01
C SER A 158 12.78 0.69 1.84
N LYS A 159 13.75 1.52 2.20
CA LYS A 159 13.49 2.79 2.91
C LYS A 159 12.48 3.66 2.12
N GLY A 160 11.43 4.10 2.80
CA GLY A 160 10.38 4.96 2.22
C GLY A 160 9.28 4.21 1.47
N GLN A 161 9.34 2.87 1.41
CA GLN A 161 8.28 2.04 0.86
C GLN A 161 7.23 1.72 1.93
N ALA A 162 5.96 1.66 1.53
CA ALA A 162 4.87 1.21 2.39
C ALA A 162 4.92 -0.30 2.62
N PHE A 163 4.38 -0.75 3.76
CA PHE A 163 4.26 -2.18 4.04
C PHE A 163 3.05 -2.77 3.28
N PRO A 164 3.20 -3.93 2.62
CA PRO A 164 2.09 -4.56 1.88
C PRO A 164 1.05 -5.22 2.76
N ALA A 165 1.43 -5.59 3.98
CA ALA A 165 0.61 -6.28 4.98
C ALA A 165 1.29 -6.17 6.35
N ASP A 166 0.67 -6.77 7.36
CA ASP A 166 1.32 -6.97 8.66
C ASP A 166 2.54 -7.90 8.51
N VAL A 167 3.71 -7.39 8.87
CA VAL A 167 5.00 -8.07 8.72
C VAL A 167 5.74 -8.18 10.05
N LEU A 168 6.39 -9.31 10.27
CA LEU A 168 7.43 -9.47 11.28
C LEU A 168 8.76 -8.85 10.79
N LEU A 169 9.65 -8.50 11.71
CA LEU A 169 10.99 -8.03 11.37
C LEU A 169 11.99 -9.15 11.67
N VAL A 170 12.51 -9.82 10.62
CA VAL A 170 13.44 -10.95 10.80
C VAL A 170 14.91 -10.59 10.54
N ALA A 171 15.18 -9.56 9.76
CA ALA A 171 16.53 -9.05 9.54
C ALA A 171 16.47 -7.57 9.23
N CYS A 172 17.57 -6.84 9.45
CA CYS A 172 17.70 -5.43 9.11
C CYS A 172 19.06 -5.17 8.47
N ALA A 173 19.13 -4.15 7.61
CA ALA A 173 20.38 -3.71 7.01
C ALA A 173 21.25 -2.90 7.98
N ASP A 174 20.64 -2.30 9.01
CA ASP A 174 21.37 -1.51 9.99
C ASP A 174 22.16 -2.41 10.94
N ALA A 175 23.39 -2.01 11.28
CA ALA A 175 24.30 -2.78 12.13
C ALA A 175 23.77 -2.93 13.57
N SER A 176 22.90 -2.00 13.98
CA SER A 176 22.16 -2.00 15.24
C SER A 176 21.03 -3.05 15.29
N ALA A 177 20.72 -3.72 14.17
CA ALA A 177 19.56 -4.60 14.01
C ALA A 177 18.23 -3.91 14.37
N GLU A 178 18.18 -2.60 14.16
CA GLU A 178 17.04 -1.73 14.47
C GLU A 178 16.45 -1.12 13.21
N CYS A 179 15.13 -0.96 13.19
CA CYS A 179 14.42 -0.30 12.12
C CYS A 179 13.38 0.69 12.64
N SER A 180 13.47 1.92 12.14
CA SER A 180 12.48 2.96 12.42
C SER A 180 11.29 2.85 11.46
N ILE A 181 10.09 2.96 11.99
CA ILE A 181 8.82 2.93 11.26
C ILE A 181 8.09 4.24 11.52
N SER A 182 7.63 4.90 10.46
CA SER A 182 6.64 5.96 10.60
C SER A 182 5.25 5.35 10.58
N THR A 183 4.44 5.65 11.59
CA THR A 183 3.03 5.25 11.65
C THR A 183 2.09 6.39 11.31
N ALA A 184 2.59 7.49 10.75
CA ALA A 184 1.81 8.69 10.45
C ALA A 184 0.53 8.43 9.63
N SER A 185 0.50 7.38 8.79
CA SER A 185 -0.69 6.98 8.03
C SER A 185 -1.76 6.23 8.85
N LEU A 186 -1.40 5.70 10.02
CA LEU A 186 -2.25 4.90 10.90
C LEU A 186 -2.78 5.71 12.10
N ASP A 187 -1.89 6.44 12.78
CA ASP A 187 -2.21 7.19 14.01
C ASP A 187 -2.05 8.71 13.89
N GLY A 188 -1.50 9.20 12.77
CA GLY A 188 -1.26 10.63 12.56
C GLY A 188 -0.08 11.19 13.35
N GLU A 189 0.69 10.34 14.04
CA GLU A 189 1.86 10.77 14.81
C GLU A 189 3.07 10.99 13.90
N SER A 190 3.84 12.06 14.15
CA SER A 190 5.07 12.36 13.42
C SER A 190 6.30 11.64 13.99
N CYS A 191 6.15 10.91 15.10
CA CYS A 191 7.24 10.21 15.77
C CYS A 191 7.59 8.91 15.04
N LEU A 192 8.88 8.60 14.98
CA LEU A 192 9.34 7.31 14.46
C LEU A 192 9.32 6.27 15.59
N LYS A 193 8.68 5.13 15.33
CA LYS A 193 8.65 4.00 16.24
C LYS A 193 9.82 3.07 15.91
N HIS A 194 10.61 2.77 16.91
CA HIS A 194 11.79 1.92 16.81
C HIS A 194 11.41 0.46 17.02
N ARG A 195 11.79 -0.43 16.09
CA ARG A 195 11.56 -1.88 16.16
C ARG A 195 12.88 -2.62 15.99
N PHE A 196 13.09 -3.67 16.79
CA PHE A 196 14.32 -4.44 16.79
C PHE A 196 14.09 -5.83 16.20
N VAL A 197 15.12 -6.36 15.54
CA VAL A 197 15.15 -7.77 15.13
C VAL A 197 15.41 -8.62 16.37
N GLU A 198 14.66 -9.72 16.50
CA GLU A 198 14.91 -10.70 17.56
C GLU A 198 16.34 -11.26 17.48
N CYS A 199 17.04 -11.30 18.61
CA CYS A 199 18.47 -11.63 18.65
C CYS A 199 18.79 -13.04 18.12
N ASN A 200 17.85 -13.98 18.25
CA ASN A 200 17.97 -15.33 17.72
C ASN A 200 17.97 -15.36 16.18
N LEU A 201 17.22 -14.44 15.55
CA LEU A 201 17.16 -14.30 14.09
C LEU A 201 18.45 -13.65 13.58
N THR A 202 18.96 -12.65 14.28
CA THR A 202 20.23 -11.99 13.95
C THR A 202 21.40 -12.99 13.96
N ARG A 203 21.42 -13.95 14.90
CA ARG A 203 22.42 -15.02 14.93
C ARG A 203 22.30 -16.00 13.76
N ALA A 204 21.09 -16.36 13.37
CA ALA A 204 20.85 -17.25 12.23
C ALA A 204 21.29 -16.61 10.90
N VAL A 205 21.21 -15.28 10.80
CA VAL A 205 21.59 -14.51 9.61
C VAL A 205 23.07 -14.12 9.58
N GLY A 206 23.73 -14.04 10.75
CA GLY A 206 25.00 -13.34 10.99
C GLY A 206 26.25 -13.73 10.18
N GLY A 207 26.15 -14.68 9.24
CA GLY A 207 27.22 -15.02 8.29
C GLY A 207 26.92 -14.70 6.82
N ALA A 208 25.67 -14.37 6.47
CA ALA A 208 25.25 -14.19 5.08
C ALA A 208 25.49 -12.74 4.60
N ARG A 209 26.16 -12.60 3.45
CA ARG A 209 26.33 -11.30 2.77
C ARG A 209 25.24 -11.14 1.71
N GLY A 210 24.41 -10.11 1.87
CA GLY A 210 23.31 -9.82 0.95
C GLY A 210 21.97 -10.40 1.43
N ALA A 211 20.89 -9.71 1.08
CA ALA A 211 19.54 -10.03 1.54
C ALA A 211 19.10 -11.45 1.13
N GLU A 212 19.49 -11.90 -0.06
CA GLU A 212 19.12 -13.21 -0.61
C GLU A 212 19.75 -14.36 0.19
N ALA A 213 21.06 -14.26 0.45
CA ALA A 213 21.78 -15.24 1.25
C ALA A 213 21.26 -15.30 2.69
N SER A 214 20.86 -14.16 3.26
CA SER A 214 20.24 -14.10 4.59
C SER A 214 18.91 -14.87 4.62
N VAL A 215 18.09 -14.73 3.58
CA VAL A 215 16.81 -15.46 3.47
C VAL A 215 17.04 -16.95 3.28
N CYS A 216 17.98 -17.36 2.41
CA CYS A 216 18.33 -18.77 2.24
C CYS A 216 18.74 -19.41 3.58
N ALA A 217 19.62 -18.75 4.34
CA ALA A 217 20.05 -19.25 5.66
C ALA A 217 18.88 -19.41 6.65
N LEU A 218 17.91 -18.50 6.63
CA LEU A 218 16.71 -18.58 7.47
C LEU A 218 15.78 -19.72 7.06
N ILE A 219 15.63 -19.97 5.76
CA ILE A 219 14.84 -21.08 5.22
C ILE A 219 15.51 -22.41 5.58
N ASP A 220 16.82 -22.50 5.42
CA ASP A 220 17.62 -23.69 5.75
C ASP A 220 17.60 -23.99 7.25
N ALA A 221 17.55 -22.96 8.10
CA ALA A 221 17.37 -23.12 9.54
C ALA A 221 16.00 -23.69 9.94
N GLY A 222 15.05 -23.78 9.00
CA GLY A 222 13.77 -24.46 9.20
C GLY A 222 12.88 -23.84 10.28
N MET A 223 12.99 -22.52 10.49
CA MET A 223 12.25 -21.84 11.54
C MET A 223 10.74 -21.88 11.31
N LYS A 224 10.00 -22.18 12.39
CA LYS A 224 8.55 -22.14 12.43
C LYS A 224 8.11 -21.03 13.36
N LEU A 225 7.25 -20.14 12.86
CA LEU A 225 6.62 -19.11 13.66
C LEU A 225 5.21 -19.55 14.05
N THR A 226 4.90 -19.42 15.33
CA THR A 226 3.56 -19.64 15.86
C THR A 226 2.98 -18.28 16.22
N LEU A 227 2.01 -17.80 15.43
CA LEU A 227 1.36 -16.52 15.67
C LEU A 227 0.06 -16.71 16.46
N LYS A 228 -0.26 -15.73 17.29
CA LYS A 228 -1.59 -15.60 17.90
C LYS A 228 -2.63 -15.25 16.83
N PRO A 229 -3.92 -15.52 17.06
CA PRO A 229 -4.97 -15.05 16.16
C PRO A 229 -4.95 -13.52 16.03
N PRO A 230 -5.39 -12.96 14.89
CA PRO A 230 -5.39 -11.52 14.67
C PRO A 230 -6.34 -10.80 15.63
N THR A 231 -5.84 -9.74 16.27
CA THR A 231 -6.62 -8.85 17.15
C THR A 231 -6.69 -7.46 16.52
N THR A 232 -7.75 -6.69 16.81
CA THR A 232 -7.94 -5.33 16.28
C THR A 232 -7.18 -4.24 17.05
N SER A 233 -6.47 -4.59 18.12
CA SER A 233 -5.71 -3.70 18.99
C SER A 233 -4.36 -3.31 18.37
N VAL A 234 -4.23 -2.04 17.96
CA VAL A 234 -2.97 -1.49 17.41
C VAL A 234 -1.86 -1.41 18.49
N SER A 235 -2.23 -1.35 19.78
CA SER A 235 -1.28 -1.27 20.90
C SER A 235 -0.58 -2.58 21.23
N GLU A 236 -1.04 -3.70 20.68
CA GLU A 236 -0.46 -5.04 20.90
C GLU A 236 0.46 -5.49 19.76
N MET A 237 0.64 -4.66 18.74
CA MET A 237 1.55 -4.84 17.60
C MET A 237 2.89 -4.14 17.82
#